data_AF-A0A8H5KKD5-F1
#
_entry.id   AF-A0A8H5KKD5-F1
#
_cell.length_a   1.000
_cell.length_b   1.000
_cell.length_c   1.000
_cell.angle_alpha   90.00
_cell.angle_beta   90.00
_cell.angle_gamma   90.00
#
_symmetry.space_group_name_H-M   'P 1'
#
loop_
_entity.id
_entity.type
_entity.pdbx_description
1 polymer ?
#
loop_
_entity_poly.entity_id
_entity_poly.type
_entity_poly.pdbx_seq_one_letter_code
_entity_poly.pdbx_strand_id
1 'polypeptide(L)'
;MNPTSNQPPSAAGVHPFDTFPRRAHLRAYLEYHRVWDEATWVELTTAAEELVCKALADKGYRSVSLVFFDHSVDQLVWEEYNTRFKVEGRYEDCWPWVLKPDPKNMAGGICHFYKHWREGMGLLVDGPSTLTPTIDKPDASR
;
A
#
# COMPACT_ATOMS: atom_id res chain seq x y z
N MET A 1 12.89 12.12 -32.90
CA MET A 1 12.11 12.64 -31.75
C MET A 1 10.72 12.08 -31.90
N ASN A 2 10.32 11.11 -31.06
CA ASN A 2 8.95 10.60 -31.08
C ASN A 2 8.03 11.61 -30.38
N PRO A 3 6.80 11.80 -30.87
CA PRO A 3 5.87 12.72 -30.25
C PRO A 3 5.54 12.19 -28.85
N THR A 4 5.70 13.04 -27.85
CA THR A 4 5.15 12.83 -26.51
C THR A 4 3.67 12.49 -26.67
N SER A 5 3.30 11.25 -26.31
CA SER A 5 1.91 10.83 -26.30
C SER A 5 1.13 11.78 -25.39
N ASN A 6 0.03 12.35 -25.87
CA ASN A 6 -0.93 13.10 -25.06
C ASN A 6 -1.78 12.18 -24.16
N GLN A 7 -1.45 10.89 -24.05
CA GLN A 7 -2.18 9.94 -23.21
C GLN A 7 -1.49 9.76 -21.86
N PRO A 8 -2.26 9.61 -20.76
CA PRO A 8 -1.69 9.23 -19.47
C PRO A 8 -0.98 7.88 -19.57
N PRO A 9 0.04 7.62 -18.72
CA PRO A 9 0.68 6.32 -18.67
C PRO A 9 -0.36 5.24 -18.34
N SER A 10 -0.34 4.15 -19.09
CA SER A 10 -1.27 3.04 -18.86
C SER A 10 -0.78 2.12 -17.74
N ALA A 11 -1.69 1.70 -16.87
CA ALA A 11 -1.43 0.64 -15.88
C ALA A 11 -1.42 -0.77 -16.52
N ALA A 12 -1.87 -0.89 -17.78
CA ALA A 12 -1.90 -2.16 -18.50
C ALA A 12 -0.47 -2.70 -18.69
N GLY A 13 -0.18 -3.83 -18.06
CA GLY A 13 1.14 -4.47 -18.08
C GLY A 13 1.97 -4.26 -16.80
N VAL A 14 1.51 -3.42 -15.87
CA VAL A 14 2.11 -3.33 -14.52
C VAL A 14 1.38 -4.30 -13.60
N HIS A 15 2.11 -5.28 -13.06
CA HIS A 15 1.52 -6.20 -12.11
C HIS A 15 1.37 -5.52 -10.73
N PRO A 16 0.18 -5.49 -10.12
CA PRO A 16 -0.07 -4.71 -8.91
C PRO A 16 0.65 -5.24 -7.67
N PHE A 17 1.23 -6.44 -7.71
CA PHE A 17 1.97 -6.99 -6.57
C PHE A 17 3.48 -6.72 -6.65
N ASP A 18 3.96 -6.19 -7.78
CA ASP A 18 5.37 -5.82 -7.94
C ASP A 18 5.56 -4.37 -7.47
N THR A 19 6.09 -4.20 -6.24
CA THR A 19 6.19 -2.88 -5.59
C THR A 19 6.93 -1.85 -6.43
N PHE A 20 8.06 -2.20 -7.03
CA PHE A 20 8.87 -1.24 -7.78
C PHE A 20 8.17 -0.75 -9.07
N PRO A 21 7.71 -1.62 -9.99
CA PRO A 21 6.92 -1.21 -11.15
C PRO A 21 5.64 -0.45 -10.79
N ARG A 22 4.95 -0.87 -9.72
CA ARG A 22 3.73 -0.20 -9.24
C ARG A 22 4.00 1.24 -8.84
N ARG A 23 4.97 1.49 -7.97
CA ARG A 23 5.33 2.85 -7.51
C ARG A 23 5.86 3.71 -8.64
N ALA A 24 6.63 3.14 -9.57
CA ALA A 24 7.09 3.85 -10.76
C ALA A 24 5.91 4.33 -11.64
N HIS A 25 4.88 3.50 -11.81
CA HIS A 25 3.67 3.88 -12.52
C HIS A 25 2.90 5.01 -11.80
N LEU A 26 2.66 4.89 -10.49
CA LEU A 26 1.94 5.90 -9.71
C LEU A 26 2.64 7.26 -9.81
N ARG A 27 3.96 7.29 -9.65
CA ARG A 27 4.76 8.50 -9.83
C ARG A 27 4.63 9.08 -11.25
N ALA A 28 4.82 8.25 -12.29
CA ALA A 28 4.74 8.70 -13.67
C ALA A 28 3.35 9.29 -14.02
N TYR A 29 2.29 8.73 -13.44
CA TYR A 29 0.93 9.25 -13.59
C TYR A 29 0.80 10.64 -12.96
N LEU A 30 1.20 10.80 -11.70
CA LEU A 30 1.16 12.08 -11.00
C LEU A 30 2.06 13.14 -11.67
N GLU A 31 3.21 12.75 -12.22
CA GLU A 31 4.08 13.61 -13.02
C GLU A 31 3.41 14.06 -14.33
N TYR A 32 2.70 13.16 -15.03
CA TYR A 32 1.93 13.50 -16.24
C TYR A 32 0.85 14.55 -15.94
N HIS A 33 0.14 14.41 -14.82
CA HIS A 33 -0.84 15.40 -14.34
C HIS A 33 -0.20 16.65 -13.70
N ARG A 34 1.14 16.70 -13.60
CA ARG A 34 1.91 17.81 -13.00
C ARG A 34 1.54 18.10 -11.54
N VAL A 35 1.14 17.06 -10.82
CA VAL A 35 0.77 17.14 -9.40
C VAL A 35 1.79 16.44 -8.50
N TRP A 36 2.81 15.78 -9.06
CA TRP A 36 3.84 15.12 -8.27
C TRP A 36 4.61 16.11 -7.37
N ASP A 37 4.52 15.85 -6.08
CA ASP A 37 5.30 16.45 -5.01
C ASP A 37 5.82 15.35 -4.08
N GLU A 38 7.14 15.19 -4.06
CA GLU A 38 7.84 14.15 -3.30
C GLU A 38 7.61 14.31 -1.78
N ALA A 39 7.60 15.56 -1.29
CA ALA A 39 7.41 15.83 0.13
C ALA A 39 6.01 15.39 0.60
N THR A 40 4.97 15.73 -0.17
CA THR A 40 3.59 15.29 0.08
C THR A 40 3.47 13.78 -0.04
N TRP A 41 4.12 13.15 -1.03
CA TRP A 41 4.09 11.70 -1.18
C TRP A 41 4.69 10.99 0.05
N VAL A 42 5.84 11.46 0.56
CA VAL A 42 6.48 10.93 1.76
C VAL A 42 5.60 11.15 3.00
N GLU A 43 5.04 12.35 3.18
CA GLU A 43 4.12 12.67 4.27
C GLU A 43 2.92 11.70 4.30
N LEU A 44 2.26 11.53 3.16
CA LEU A 44 1.12 10.63 3.01
C LEU A 44 1.51 9.17 3.21
N THR A 45 2.69 8.75 2.75
CA THR A 45 3.20 7.38 2.94
C THR A 45 3.37 7.08 4.43
N THR A 46 4.01 7.98 5.19
CA THR A 46 4.18 7.80 6.64
C THR A 46 2.83 7.74 7.36
N ALA A 47 1.87 8.59 6.99
CA ALA A 47 0.53 8.55 7.58
C ALA A 47 -0.22 7.25 7.23
N ALA A 48 -0.13 6.79 5.98
CA ALA A 48 -0.74 5.56 5.52
C ALA A 48 -0.13 4.31 6.19
N GLU A 49 1.19 4.26 6.35
CA GLU A 49 1.87 3.18 7.09
C GLU A 49 1.32 3.02 8.51
N GLU A 50 1.17 4.13 9.24
CA GLU A 50 0.61 4.14 10.60
C GLU A 50 -0.86 3.69 10.61
N LEU A 51 -1.68 4.15 9.66
CA LEU A 51 -3.09 3.76 9.54
C LEU A 51 -3.24 2.27 9.21
N VAL A 52 -2.43 1.74 8.29
CA VAL A 52 -2.42 0.31 7.95
C VAL A 52 -2.00 -0.51 9.16
N CYS A 53 -0.97 -0.10 9.89
CA CYS A 53 -0.54 -0.80 11.10
C CYS A 53 -1.66 -0.90 12.13
N LYS A 54 -2.34 0.21 12.43
CA LYS A 54 -3.50 0.23 13.34
C LYS A 54 -4.61 -0.68 12.86
N ALA A 55 -5.02 -0.56 11.60
CA ALA A 55 -6.11 -1.37 11.04
C ALA A 55 -5.80 -2.87 11.05
N LEU A 56 -4.53 -3.26 10.87
CA LEU A 56 -4.08 -4.65 10.97
C LEU A 56 -4.07 -5.15 12.41
N ALA A 57 -3.62 -4.31 13.35
CA ALA A 57 -3.60 -4.65 14.76
C ALA A 57 -5.02 -4.82 15.32
N ASP A 58 -5.94 -3.93 14.96
CA ASP A 58 -7.37 -4.01 15.33
C ASP A 58 -8.04 -5.27 14.80
N LYS A 59 -7.58 -5.76 13.63
CA LYS A 59 -8.02 -7.03 13.04
C LYS A 59 -7.32 -8.26 13.64
N GLY A 60 -6.40 -8.07 14.58
CA GLY A 60 -5.69 -9.14 15.29
C GLY A 60 -4.49 -9.73 14.55
N TYR A 61 -4.05 -9.17 13.41
CA TYR A 61 -2.92 -9.74 12.67
C TYR A 61 -1.61 -9.59 13.43
N ARG A 62 -0.91 -10.68 13.73
CA ARG A 62 0.44 -10.64 14.34
C ARG A 62 1.56 -10.45 13.33
N SER A 63 1.32 -10.84 12.09
CA SER A 63 2.18 -10.58 10.94
C SER A 63 1.35 -10.44 9.68
N VAL A 64 1.93 -9.85 8.63
CA VAL A 64 1.34 -9.77 7.29
C VAL A 64 2.43 -9.89 6.23
N SER A 65 2.02 -10.26 5.03
CA SER A 65 2.89 -10.28 3.85
C SER A 65 3.41 -8.87 3.52
N LEU A 66 4.69 -8.76 3.16
CA LEU A 66 5.29 -7.51 2.68
C LEU A 66 4.53 -6.94 1.48
N VAL A 67 4.19 -7.82 0.52
CA VAL A 67 3.45 -7.45 -0.70
C VAL A 67 2.07 -6.89 -0.36
N PHE A 68 1.38 -7.51 0.60
CA PHE A 68 0.08 -7.01 1.06
C PHE A 68 0.21 -5.63 1.73
N PHE A 69 1.21 -5.48 2.58
CA PHE A 69 1.45 -4.23 3.31
C PHE A 69 1.77 -3.08 2.36
N ASP A 70 2.78 -3.24 1.48
CA ASP A 70 3.18 -2.22 0.52
C ASP A 70 2.02 -1.82 -0.40
N HIS A 71 1.25 -2.79 -0.89
CA HIS A 71 0.08 -2.51 -1.72
C HIS A 71 -0.97 -1.71 -0.95
N SER A 72 -1.25 -2.06 0.31
CA SER A 72 -2.26 -1.37 1.12
C SER A 72 -1.84 0.08 1.41
N VAL A 73 -0.56 0.30 1.70
CA VAL A 73 0.00 1.64 1.87
C VAL A 73 -0.11 2.44 0.57
N ASP A 74 0.39 1.90 -0.54
CA ASP A 74 0.38 2.60 -1.83
C ASP A 74 -1.05 2.95 -2.29
N GLN A 75 -2.01 2.07 -2.04
CA GLN A 75 -3.41 2.32 -2.35
C GLN A 75 -4.00 3.46 -1.51
N LEU A 76 -3.75 3.48 -0.20
CA LEU A 76 -4.22 4.58 0.66
C LEU A 76 -3.57 5.91 0.28
N VAL A 77 -2.26 5.91 0.00
CA VAL A 77 -1.55 7.11 -0.47
C VAL A 77 -2.18 7.62 -1.76
N TRP A 78 -2.46 6.74 -2.72
CA TRP A 78 -3.10 7.09 -3.99
C TRP A 78 -4.47 7.74 -3.80
N GLU A 79 -5.33 7.14 -2.97
CA GLU A 79 -6.68 7.64 -2.68
C GLU A 79 -6.62 9.03 -2.01
N GLU A 80 -5.70 9.22 -1.06
CA GLU A 80 -5.51 10.50 -0.37
C GLU A 80 -4.92 11.56 -1.31
N TYR A 81 -3.96 11.20 -2.15
CA TYR A 81 -3.37 12.09 -3.15
C TYR A 81 -4.43 12.63 -4.11
N ASN A 82 -5.22 11.73 -4.70
CA ASN A 82 -6.28 12.13 -5.63
C ASN A 82 -7.36 12.99 -4.96
N THR A 83 -7.70 12.69 -3.71
CA THR A 83 -8.63 13.50 -2.91
C THR A 83 -8.09 14.91 -2.69
N ARG A 84 -6.81 15.05 -2.33
CA ARG A 84 -6.18 16.35 -2.02
C ARG A 84 -6.00 17.24 -3.24
N PHE A 85 -5.60 16.67 -4.37
CA PHE A 85 -5.27 17.43 -5.57
C PHE A 85 -6.39 17.48 -6.61
N LYS A 86 -7.51 16.78 -6.37
CA LYS A 86 -8.67 16.72 -7.27
C LYS A 86 -8.26 16.45 -8.71
N VAL A 87 -7.42 15.44 -8.91
CA VAL A 87 -6.94 15.07 -10.25
C VAL A 87 -8.16 14.66 -11.08
N GLU A 88 -8.64 15.55 -11.96
CA GLU A 88 -9.86 15.31 -12.76
C GLU A 88 -9.56 14.30 -13.87
N GLY A 89 -9.93 13.03 -13.68
CA GLY A 89 -9.80 11.96 -14.68
C GLY A 89 -11.06 11.08 -14.72
N ARG A 90 -11.75 11.00 -15.87
CA ARG A 90 -13.12 10.44 -16.01
C ARG A 90 -13.35 9.02 -15.48
N TYR A 91 -12.32 8.23 -15.19
CA TYR A 91 -12.43 6.87 -14.64
C TYR A 91 -11.20 6.45 -13.80
N GLU A 92 -10.32 7.41 -13.44
CA GLU A 92 -9.00 7.14 -12.86
C GLU A 92 -8.85 7.65 -11.41
N ASP A 93 -9.92 8.21 -10.83
CA ASP A 93 -10.02 8.54 -9.39
C ASP A 93 -9.96 7.29 -8.48
N CYS A 94 -9.97 6.10 -9.08
CA CYS A 94 -9.89 4.81 -8.40
C CYS A 94 -8.46 4.25 -8.48
N TRP A 95 -8.12 3.39 -7.51
CA TRP A 95 -6.93 2.55 -7.59
C TRP A 95 -6.82 1.85 -8.96
N PRO A 96 -5.69 1.96 -9.71
CA PRO A 96 -5.62 1.54 -11.12
C PRO A 96 -5.79 0.03 -11.36
N TRP A 97 -5.71 -0.78 -10.31
CA TRP A 97 -5.74 -2.23 -10.40
C TRP A 97 -6.91 -2.84 -9.63
N VAL A 98 -7.55 -3.85 -10.21
CA VAL A 98 -8.65 -4.59 -9.56
C VAL A 98 -8.14 -5.66 -8.60
N LEU A 99 -6.96 -6.24 -8.88
CA LEU A 99 -6.38 -7.32 -8.10
C LEU A 99 -5.93 -6.81 -6.73
N LYS A 100 -6.30 -7.54 -5.67
CA LYS A 100 -5.90 -7.27 -4.29
C LYS A 100 -5.06 -8.42 -3.76
N PRO A 101 -3.95 -8.16 -3.07
CA PRO A 101 -3.15 -9.22 -2.47
C PRO A 101 -3.92 -9.86 -1.30
N ASP A 102 -3.74 -11.16 -1.12
CA ASP A 102 -4.25 -11.85 0.08
C ASP A 102 -3.33 -11.56 1.27
N PRO A 103 -3.84 -11.00 2.39
CA PRO A 103 -3.03 -10.75 3.58
C PRO A 103 -2.39 -12.02 4.18
N LYS A 104 -2.93 -13.21 3.87
CA LYS A 104 -2.42 -14.49 4.34
C LYS A 104 -1.36 -15.10 3.42
N ASN A 105 -1.18 -14.57 2.22
CA ASN A 105 -0.18 -15.06 1.28
C ASN A 105 1.22 -14.52 1.61
N MET A 106 1.97 -15.29 2.40
CA MET A 106 3.31 -14.93 2.88
C MET A 106 4.44 -15.22 1.88
N ALA A 107 4.15 -15.54 0.60
CA ALA A 107 5.17 -15.86 -0.40
C ALA A 107 6.18 -14.72 -0.64
N GLY A 108 5.77 -13.47 -0.41
CA GLY A 108 6.64 -12.28 -0.48
C GLY A 108 7.43 -12.00 0.80
N GLY A 109 7.35 -12.86 1.82
CA GLY A 109 7.97 -12.67 3.13
C GLY A 109 7.15 -11.81 4.09
N ILE A 110 7.59 -11.77 5.35
CA ILE A 110 6.95 -10.99 6.42
C ILE A 110 7.31 -9.51 6.26
N CYS A 111 6.32 -8.63 6.43
CA CYS A 111 6.57 -7.19 6.53
C CYS A 111 7.32 -6.86 7.84
N HIS A 112 8.59 -6.48 7.73
CA HIS A 112 9.41 -6.09 8.87
C HIS A 112 8.98 -4.76 9.50
N PHE A 113 8.44 -3.82 8.70
CA PHE A 113 7.94 -2.55 9.23
C PHE A 113 6.80 -2.78 10.23
N TYR A 114 5.77 -3.52 9.82
CA TYR A 114 4.65 -3.84 10.70
C TYR A 114 5.08 -4.66 11.92
N LYS A 115 6.03 -5.58 11.74
CA LYS A 115 6.61 -6.35 12.86
C LYS A 115 7.24 -5.41 13.90
N HIS A 116 8.14 -4.52 13.48
CA HIS A 116 8.80 -3.58 14.40
C HIS A 116 7.81 -2.61 15.03
N TRP A 117 6.80 -2.16 14.28
CA TRP A 117 5.73 -1.33 14.81
C TRP A 117 4.98 -2.02 15.95
N ARG A 118 4.60 -3.30 15.77
CA ARG A 118 3.94 -4.10 16.81
C ARG A 118 4.83 -4.28 18.04
N GLU A 119 6.11 -4.58 17.84
CA GLU A 119 7.08 -4.71 18.93
C GLU A 119 7.20 -3.39 19.72
N GLY A 120 7.25 -2.24 19.04
CA GLY A 120 7.24 -0.92 19.66
C GLY A 120 5.97 -0.61 20.46
N MET A 121 4.84 -1.21 20.07
CA MET A 121 3.56 -1.14 20.79
C MET A 121 3.43 -2.20 21.90
N GLY A 122 4.43 -3.06 22.11
CA GLY A 122 4.38 -4.15 23.10
C GLY A 122 3.42 -5.29 22.73
N LEU A 123 3.08 -5.43 21.44
CA LEU A 123 2.17 -6.44 20.93
C LEU A 123 2.91 -7.72 20.51
N LEU A 124 2.22 -8.86 20.56
CA LEU A 124 2.77 -10.14 20.11
C LEU A 124 3.02 -10.15 18.60
N VAL A 125 4.14 -10.74 18.19
CA VAL A 125 4.53 -10.93 16.78
C VAL A 125 4.77 -12.39 16.46
N ASP A 126 4.60 -12.75 15.18
CA ASP A 126 4.93 -14.08 14.69
C ASP A 126 6.45 -14.29 14.57
N GLY A 127 6.88 -15.55 14.69
CA GLY A 127 8.26 -15.95 14.49
C GLY A 127 8.70 -15.85 13.01
N PRO A 128 10.02 -15.83 12.73
CA PRO A 128 10.55 -15.60 11.38
C PRO A 128 10.22 -16.70 10.36
N SER A 129 9.81 -17.88 10.81
CA SER A 129 9.48 -19.04 9.95
C SER A 129 7.98 -19.18 9.67
N THR A 130 7.17 -18.18 10.02
CA THR A 130 5.72 -18.25 9.91
C THR A 130 5.27 -18.17 8.46
N LEU A 131 4.59 -19.22 7.98
CA LEU A 131 4.07 -19.31 6.61
C LEU A 131 2.60 -18.86 6.51
N THR A 132 1.91 -18.73 7.63
CA THR A 132 0.51 -18.28 7.69
C THR A 132 0.38 -17.34 8.89
N PRO A 133 -0.10 -16.10 8.70
CA PRO A 133 -0.13 -15.13 9.78
C PRO A 133 -1.07 -15.60 10.89
N THR A 134 -0.61 -15.48 12.13
CA THR A 134 -1.49 -15.67 13.29
C THR A 134 -2.42 -14.48 13.37
N ILE A 135 -3.71 -14.76 13.53
CA ILE A 135 -4.74 -13.76 13.76
C ILE A 135 -5.30 -14.00 15.15
N ASP A 136 -5.01 -13.08 16.06
CA ASP A 136 -5.61 -13.05 17.39
C ASP A 136 -7.13 -12.94 17.25
N LYS A 137 -7.85 -13.74 18.03
CA LYS A 137 -9.29 -13.54 18.14
C LYS A 137 -9.51 -12.17 18.78
N PRO A 138 -10.45 -11.35 18.28
CA PRO A 138 -10.85 -10.17 19.02
C PRO A 138 -11.28 -10.63 20.41
N ASP A 139 -10.69 -10.04 21.45
CA ASP A 139 -11.07 -10.31 22.82
C ASP A 139 -12.59 -10.11 22.91
N ALA A 140 -13.32 -11.16 23.29
CA ALA A 140 -14.78 -11.14 23.37
C ALA A 140 -15.27 -10.31 24.57
N SER A 141 -14.52 -9.31 25.03
CA SER A 141 -14.76 -8.59 26.26
C SER A 141 -14.15 -7.20 26.21
N ARG A 142 -14.99 -6.21 25.95
CA ARG A 142 -15.11 -4.97 26.74
C ARG A 142 -16.42 -4.27 26.41
#